data_AF-A0A6J4JKW3-F1
#
_entry.id   AF-A0A6J4JKW3-F1
#
_cell.length_a   1.000
_cell.length_b   1.000
_cell.length_c   1.000
_cell.angle_alpha   90.00
_cell.angle_beta   90.00
_cell.angle_gamma   90.00
#
_symmetry.space_group_name_H-M   'P 1'
#
loop_
_entity.id
_entity.type
_entity.pdbx_description
1 polymer ?
#
loop_
_entity_poly.entity_id
_entity_poly.type
_entity_poly.pdbx_seq_one_letter_code
_entity_poly.pdbx_strand_id
1 'polypeptide(L)'
;NEPDNMTGPSYEKLELPNKVALVLPLLQKSFVWARAAHPSQPLTSGVWVGDWSGEDKLKPIEKVQLTHSDVISFHNYDNTQELEKRIKWLQRYNRPILCTEYMARPNSSTFESSLPVAKKYNVAMFNWGFVDGKSQTIYPWDSWIKTYTGEPPVWFHDIFRKDGTPYRQEEVNLIRGLTRQNN
;
A
#
# COMPACT_ATOMS: atom_id res chain seq x y z
N ASN A 1 -5.33 7.16 0.20
CA ASN A 1 -4.63 7.07 1.50
C ASN A 1 -3.24 7.69 1.48
N GLU A 2 -2.84 8.24 0.34
CA GLU A 2 -1.55 8.81 0.08
C GLU A 2 -1.69 10.35 0.08
N PRO A 3 -0.99 11.07 0.95
CA PRO A 3 -1.21 12.50 1.13
C PRO A 3 -0.98 13.35 -0.13
N ASP A 4 -0.09 12.91 -1.02
CA ASP A 4 0.28 13.58 -2.27
C ASP A 4 -0.36 12.96 -3.54
N ASN A 5 -1.23 11.96 -3.41
CA ASN A 5 -1.91 11.35 -4.55
C ASN A 5 -3.00 12.27 -5.09
N MET A 6 -2.93 12.57 -6.38
CA MET A 6 -3.99 13.27 -7.11
C MET A 6 -4.97 12.22 -7.63
N THR A 7 -6.24 12.40 -7.37
CA THR A 7 -7.29 11.42 -7.69
C THR A 7 -7.72 11.43 -9.15
N GLY A 8 -7.05 12.23 -9.98
CA GLY A 8 -7.28 12.31 -11.41
C GLY A 8 -8.72 12.74 -11.73
N PRO A 9 -9.29 12.28 -12.86
CA PRO A 9 -10.61 12.72 -13.35
C PRO A 9 -11.75 12.57 -12.33
N SER A 10 -11.62 11.65 -11.36
CA SER A 10 -12.64 11.34 -10.37
C SER A 10 -12.97 12.52 -9.44
N TYR A 11 -11.97 13.32 -9.05
CA TYR A 11 -12.19 14.50 -8.20
C TYR A 11 -11.38 15.73 -8.62
N GLU A 12 -10.83 15.76 -9.83
CA GLU A 12 -10.03 16.89 -10.36
C GLU A 12 -10.70 18.25 -10.14
N LYS A 13 -12.03 18.33 -10.25
CA LYS A 13 -12.82 19.58 -10.02
C LYS A 13 -12.77 20.10 -8.59
N LEU A 14 -12.45 19.24 -7.63
CA LEU A 14 -12.39 19.54 -6.19
C LEU A 14 -10.94 19.59 -5.68
N GLU A 15 -9.98 19.07 -6.45
CA GLU A 15 -8.59 19.03 -6.03
C GLU A 15 -7.90 20.38 -6.18
N LEU A 16 -7.22 20.79 -5.11
CA LEU A 16 -6.43 22.01 -5.13
C LEU A 16 -5.17 21.80 -5.98
N PRO A 17 -4.83 22.74 -6.89
CA PRO A 17 -3.68 22.58 -7.80
C PRO A 17 -2.33 22.54 -7.05
N ASN A 18 -2.27 23.10 -5.85
CA ASN A 18 -1.09 23.11 -4.98
C ASN A 18 -1.22 22.17 -3.77
N LYS A 19 -2.05 21.12 -3.86
CA LYS A 19 -2.33 20.15 -2.78
C LYS A 19 -1.07 19.72 -2.01
N VAL A 20 -0.02 19.29 -2.71
CA VAL A 20 1.22 18.80 -2.08
C VAL A 20 1.90 19.88 -1.22
N ALA A 21 1.91 21.14 -1.69
CA ALA A 21 2.49 22.25 -0.94
C ALA A 21 1.72 22.59 0.33
N LEU A 22 0.41 22.28 0.37
CA LEU A 22 -0.44 22.44 1.56
C LEU A 22 -0.33 21.24 2.51
N VAL A 23 -0.24 20.03 1.96
CA VAL A 23 -0.18 18.78 2.71
C VAL A 23 1.16 18.62 3.45
N LEU A 24 2.29 18.98 2.80
CA LEU A 24 3.62 18.83 3.40
C LEU A 24 3.75 19.48 4.80
N PRO A 25 3.44 20.78 5.00
CA PRO A 25 3.53 21.39 6.32
C PRO A 25 2.52 20.80 7.32
N LEU A 26 1.36 20.33 6.84
CA LEU A 26 0.38 19.64 7.71
C LEU A 26 0.91 18.29 8.18
N LEU A 27 1.54 17.50 7.30
CA LEU A 27 2.15 16.22 7.67
C LEU A 27 3.25 16.39 8.72
N GLN A 28 4.12 17.38 8.55
CA GLN A 28 5.14 17.72 9.55
C GLN A 28 4.51 18.07 10.91
N LYS A 29 3.47 18.93 10.91
CA LYS A 29 2.73 19.28 12.12
C LYS A 29 2.04 18.08 12.77
N SER A 30 1.50 17.15 11.98
CA SER A 30 0.88 15.92 12.47
C SER A 30 1.88 15.03 13.20
N PHE A 31 3.11 14.87 12.69
CA PHE A 31 4.16 14.16 13.41
C PHE A 31 4.52 14.86 14.74
N VAL A 32 4.69 16.18 14.74
CA VAL A 32 4.98 16.96 15.95
C VAL A 32 3.87 16.78 16.99
N TRP A 33 2.62 16.92 16.56
CA TRP A 33 1.45 16.77 17.43
C TRP A 33 1.32 15.36 17.99
N ALA A 34 1.48 14.33 17.15
CA ALA A 34 1.45 12.95 17.58
C ALA A 34 2.56 12.65 18.59
N ARG A 35 3.78 13.16 18.38
CA ARG A 35 4.90 12.99 19.33
C ARG A 35 4.67 13.70 20.66
N ALA A 36 4.01 14.86 20.67
CA ALA A 36 3.69 15.60 21.89
C ALA A 36 2.72 14.84 22.81
N ALA A 37 1.97 13.88 22.29
CA ALA A 37 1.13 12.98 23.08
C ALA A 37 1.91 11.82 23.74
N HIS A 38 3.23 11.72 23.50
CA HIS A 38 4.09 10.64 24.01
C HIS A 38 3.54 9.22 23.76
N PRO A 39 3.22 8.85 22.51
CA PRO A 39 2.61 7.56 22.22
C PRO A 39 3.60 6.42 22.48
N SER A 40 3.09 5.32 23.04
CA SER A 40 3.85 4.06 23.13
C SER A 40 3.94 3.33 21.79
N GLN A 41 3.02 3.62 20.86
CA GLN A 41 2.92 3.01 19.55
C GLN A 41 3.82 3.74 18.53
N PRO A 42 4.41 3.03 17.56
CA PRO A 42 5.24 3.65 16.53
C PRO A 42 4.39 4.51 15.59
N LEU A 43 4.98 5.60 15.10
CA LEU A 43 4.39 6.43 14.06
C LEU A 43 4.89 6.02 12.69
N THR A 44 4.03 6.12 11.67
CA THR A 44 4.43 5.96 10.28
C THR A 44 3.61 6.83 9.32
N SER A 45 4.19 7.16 8.18
CA SER A 45 3.50 7.66 7.00
C SER A 45 4.09 7.03 5.75
N GLY A 46 3.24 6.42 4.90
CA GLY A 46 3.68 5.54 3.83
C GLY A 46 4.09 6.25 2.54
N VAL A 47 5.23 5.88 1.98
CA VAL A 47 5.62 6.26 0.60
C VAL A 47 4.97 5.31 -0.41
N TRP A 48 4.58 5.80 -1.59
CA TRP A 48 3.81 4.98 -2.55
C TRP A 48 4.21 5.14 -4.01
N VAL A 49 4.88 6.24 -4.38
CA VAL A 49 5.34 6.53 -5.74
C VAL A 49 6.72 7.17 -5.70
N GLY A 50 7.41 7.22 -6.84
CA GLY A 50 8.69 7.93 -7.01
C GLY A 50 9.90 7.00 -7.07
N ASP A 51 11.08 7.54 -6.79
CA ASP A 51 12.36 6.81 -6.75
C ASP A 51 12.97 6.99 -5.35
N TRP A 52 13.11 5.87 -4.62
CA TRP A 52 13.59 5.87 -3.23
C TRP A 52 15.03 5.34 -3.11
N SER A 53 15.73 5.18 -4.24
CA SER A 53 17.09 4.61 -4.29
C SER A 53 18.14 5.49 -3.59
N GLY A 54 17.92 6.80 -3.53
CA GLY A 54 18.88 7.80 -3.05
C GLY A 54 18.20 8.94 -2.29
N GLU A 55 18.92 9.55 -1.34
CA GLU A 55 18.40 10.71 -0.58
C GLU A 55 18.19 11.95 -1.49
N ASP A 56 18.97 12.05 -2.55
CA ASP A 56 18.88 13.08 -3.59
C ASP A 56 17.68 12.88 -4.52
N LYS A 57 17.09 11.67 -4.56
CA LYS A 57 15.93 11.33 -5.40
C LYS A 57 14.60 11.56 -4.73
N LEU A 58 14.58 11.59 -3.39
CA LEU A 58 13.36 11.73 -2.62
C LEU A 58 12.76 13.13 -2.76
N LYS A 59 11.44 13.17 -2.98
CA LYS A 59 10.66 14.39 -2.86
C LYS A 59 10.64 14.88 -1.41
N PRO A 60 10.40 16.18 -1.16
CA PRO A 60 10.31 16.72 0.20
C PRO A 60 9.32 15.99 1.11
N ILE A 61 8.17 15.55 0.58
CA ILE A 61 7.19 14.79 1.36
C ILE A 61 7.68 13.40 1.73
N GLU A 62 8.30 12.68 0.80
CA GLU A 62 8.86 11.34 1.02
C GLU A 62 9.97 11.39 2.07
N LYS A 63 10.78 12.47 2.10
CA LYS A 63 11.77 12.70 3.15
C LYS A 63 11.13 12.83 4.52
N VAL A 64 10.07 13.63 4.66
CA VAL A 64 9.33 13.76 5.92
C VAL A 64 8.76 12.42 6.36
N GLN A 65 8.14 11.69 5.43
CA GLN A 65 7.58 10.37 5.69
C GLN A 65 8.63 9.38 6.19
N LEU A 66 9.75 9.23 5.48
CA LEU A 66 10.77 8.22 5.81
C LEU A 66 11.58 8.60 7.06
N THR A 67 11.90 9.88 7.25
CA THR A 67 12.74 10.32 8.38
C THR A 67 12.00 10.29 9.71
N HIS A 68 10.74 10.73 9.75
CA HIS A 68 9.97 10.85 11.00
C HIS A 68 9.23 9.57 11.43
N SER A 69 9.14 8.56 10.56
CA SER A 69 8.47 7.30 10.85
C SER A 69 9.36 6.33 11.64
N ASP A 70 8.86 5.77 12.74
CA ASP A 70 9.58 4.77 13.56
C ASP A 70 9.68 3.41 12.86
N VAL A 71 8.66 3.08 12.08
CA VAL A 71 8.61 1.94 11.18
C VAL A 71 8.42 2.46 9.76
N ILE A 72 9.04 1.84 8.78
CA ILE A 72 8.90 2.26 7.39
C ILE A 72 7.65 1.61 6.82
N SER A 73 6.67 2.40 6.38
CA SER A 73 5.56 1.88 5.60
C SER A 73 5.62 2.32 4.14
N PHE A 74 5.10 1.48 3.25
CA PHE A 74 5.01 1.80 1.83
C PHE A 74 3.85 1.07 1.15
N HIS A 75 3.40 1.56 -0.01
CA HIS A 75 2.41 0.90 -0.85
C HIS A 75 3.10 0.34 -2.11
N ASN A 76 2.64 -0.80 -2.61
CA ASN A 76 3.13 -1.36 -3.87
C ASN A 76 2.04 -2.18 -4.58
N TYR A 77 1.57 -1.67 -5.71
CA TYR A 77 0.58 -2.34 -6.55
C TYR A 77 1.19 -2.95 -7.82
N ASP A 78 2.52 -2.98 -7.91
CA ASP A 78 3.28 -3.50 -9.04
C ASP A 78 3.72 -4.95 -8.84
N ASN A 79 4.34 -5.52 -9.88
CA ASN A 79 4.83 -6.89 -9.91
C ASN A 79 5.95 -7.19 -8.89
N THR A 80 6.36 -8.46 -8.83
CA THR A 80 7.39 -8.97 -7.91
C THR A 80 8.73 -8.24 -8.02
N GLN A 81 9.18 -7.92 -9.24
CA GLN A 81 10.48 -7.26 -9.46
C GLN A 81 10.46 -5.85 -8.86
N GLU A 82 9.37 -5.13 -9.07
CA GLU A 82 9.20 -3.80 -8.49
C GLU A 82 9.14 -3.88 -6.96
N LEU A 83 8.32 -4.79 -6.42
CA LEU A 83 8.22 -4.99 -4.97
C LEU A 83 9.59 -5.27 -4.34
N GLU A 84 10.35 -6.22 -4.87
CA GLU A 84 11.69 -6.56 -4.34
C GLU A 84 12.64 -5.36 -4.42
N LYS A 85 12.58 -4.58 -5.51
CA LYS A 85 13.38 -3.36 -5.68
C LYS A 85 13.02 -2.32 -4.60
N ARG A 86 11.73 -2.06 -4.40
CA ARG A 86 11.22 -1.11 -3.38
C ARG A 86 11.67 -1.51 -1.98
N ILE A 87 11.53 -2.79 -1.63
CA ILE A 87 11.98 -3.33 -0.34
C ILE A 87 13.47 -3.06 -0.14
N LYS A 88 14.32 -3.39 -1.13
CA LYS A 88 15.78 -3.19 -1.04
C LYS A 88 16.17 -1.73 -0.84
N TRP A 89 15.49 -0.80 -1.51
CA TRP A 89 15.72 0.63 -1.29
C TRP A 89 15.42 1.05 0.15
N LEU A 90 14.34 0.52 0.73
CA LEU A 90 13.90 0.88 2.08
C LEU A 90 14.71 0.21 3.20
N GLN A 91 15.40 -0.90 2.93
CA GLN A 91 16.26 -1.58 3.92
C GLN A 91 17.36 -0.68 4.49
N ARG A 92 17.81 0.35 3.76
CA ARG A 92 18.84 1.30 4.20
C ARG A 92 18.47 2.07 5.47
N TYR A 93 17.18 2.17 5.80
CA TYR A 93 16.70 2.88 6.99
C TYR A 93 16.84 2.08 8.28
N ASN A 94 17.18 0.78 8.20
CA ASN A 94 17.41 -0.10 9.34
C ASN A 94 16.26 -0.05 10.39
N ARG A 95 15.02 -0.05 9.89
CA ARG A 95 13.77 -0.02 10.66
C ARG A 95 12.84 -1.11 10.13
N PRO A 96 11.87 -1.62 10.93
CA PRO A 96 10.87 -2.57 10.43
C PRO A 96 10.14 -2.02 9.21
N ILE A 97 9.90 -2.86 8.21
CA ILE A 97 9.28 -2.46 6.93
C ILE A 97 7.89 -3.12 6.83
N LEU A 98 6.88 -2.30 6.53
CA LEU A 98 5.49 -2.70 6.38
C LEU A 98 4.98 -2.27 4.99
N CYS A 99 4.62 -3.21 4.13
CA CYS A 99 3.83 -2.90 2.94
C CYS A 99 2.37 -2.79 3.38
N THR A 100 1.89 -1.56 3.59
CA THR A 100 0.57 -1.30 4.21
C THR A 100 -0.58 -1.34 3.22
N GLU A 101 -0.28 -1.32 1.92
CA GLU A 101 -1.25 -1.59 0.86
C GLU A 101 -0.55 -2.28 -0.30
N TYR A 102 -1.15 -3.36 -0.80
CA TYR A 102 -0.73 -4.01 -2.02
C TYR A 102 -1.88 -4.74 -2.70
N MET A 103 -1.49 -5.35 -3.82
CA MET A 103 -2.24 -6.18 -4.74
C MET A 103 -3.06 -5.40 -5.75
N ALA A 104 -2.67 -5.52 -7.00
CA ALA A 104 -3.48 -5.22 -8.15
C ALA A 104 -3.29 -6.41 -9.09
N ARG A 105 -4.18 -7.40 -9.03
CA ARG A 105 -3.99 -8.66 -9.80
C ARG A 105 -3.76 -8.43 -11.30
N PRO A 106 -4.42 -7.47 -11.99
CA PRO A 106 -4.12 -7.13 -13.38
C PRO A 106 -2.68 -6.66 -13.64
N ASN A 107 -2.01 -6.09 -12.63
CA ASN A 107 -0.62 -5.65 -12.70
C ASN A 107 0.39 -6.76 -12.34
N SER A 108 -0.06 -8.02 -12.29
CA SER A 108 0.75 -9.16 -11.80
C SER A 108 1.22 -9.02 -10.35
N SER A 109 0.59 -8.13 -9.59
CA SER A 109 0.73 -8.02 -8.15
C SER A 109 -0.30 -8.95 -7.52
N THR A 110 0.12 -10.13 -7.06
CA THR A 110 -0.73 -11.19 -6.48
C THR A 110 -0.12 -11.73 -5.18
N PHE A 111 -0.82 -12.63 -4.48
CA PHE A 111 -0.28 -13.27 -3.28
C PHE A 111 0.96 -14.11 -3.61
N GLU A 112 0.87 -14.91 -4.67
CA GLU A 112 1.94 -15.78 -5.18
C GLU A 112 3.18 -14.98 -5.56
N SER A 113 2.97 -13.81 -6.15
CA SER A 113 4.04 -12.95 -6.65
C SER A 113 4.67 -12.11 -5.54
N SER A 114 3.91 -11.74 -4.50
CA SER A 114 4.34 -10.77 -3.48
C SER A 114 4.78 -11.41 -2.16
N LEU A 115 4.00 -12.35 -1.61
CA LEU A 115 4.22 -12.86 -0.26
C LEU A 115 5.53 -13.62 -0.06
N PRO A 116 6.02 -14.46 -1.01
CA PRO A 116 7.31 -15.12 -0.87
C PRO A 116 8.48 -14.13 -0.78
N VAL A 117 8.43 -13.04 -1.57
CA VAL A 117 9.44 -11.97 -1.52
C VAL A 117 9.37 -11.24 -0.19
N ALA A 118 8.17 -10.86 0.26
CA ALA A 118 8.01 -10.20 1.54
C ALA A 118 8.54 -11.05 2.69
N LYS A 119 8.25 -12.37 2.70
CA LYS A 119 8.78 -13.32 3.68
C LYS A 119 10.31 -13.39 3.64
N LYS A 120 10.91 -13.47 2.45
CA LYS A 120 12.39 -13.47 2.28
C LYS A 120 13.06 -12.26 2.95
N TYR A 121 12.42 -11.08 2.92
CA TYR A 121 12.97 -9.84 3.45
C TYR A 121 12.38 -9.42 4.81
N ASN A 122 11.57 -10.27 5.45
CA ASN A 122 10.88 -9.98 6.72
C ASN A 122 10.02 -8.70 6.67
N VAL A 123 9.28 -8.51 5.58
CA VAL A 123 8.35 -7.39 5.40
C VAL A 123 6.94 -7.81 5.78
N ALA A 124 6.28 -7.03 6.64
CA ALA A 124 4.86 -7.26 6.94
C ALA A 124 3.99 -6.79 5.77
N MET A 125 2.94 -7.54 5.43
CA MET A 125 2.08 -7.26 4.27
C MET A 125 0.63 -7.10 4.71
N PHE A 126 0.00 -6.01 4.29
CA PHE A 126 -1.40 -5.69 4.58
C PHE A 126 -2.17 -5.60 3.27
N ASN A 127 -3.17 -6.47 3.09
CA ASN A 127 -4.02 -6.42 1.90
C ASN A 127 -4.89 -5.17 1.94
N TRP A 128 -4.94 -4.48 0.80
CA TRP A 128 -6.05 -3.60 0.52
C TRP A 128 -7.26 -4.47 0.18
N GLY A 129 -8.44 -4.20 0.72
CA GLY A 129 -9.61 -5.07 0.55
C GLY A 129 -9.54 -6.40 1.31
N PHE A 130 -10.69 -7.06 1.45
CA PHE A 130 -10.79 -8.34 2.16
C PHE A 130 -11.96 -9.19 1.67
N VAL A 131 -13.15 -8.59 1.59
CA VAL A 131 -14.39 -9.25 1.19
C VAL A 131 -15.10 -8.39 0.15
N ASP A 132 -15.72 -9.03 -0.85
CA ASP A 132 -16.65 -8.38 -1.78
C ASP A 132 -17.81 -7.75 -0.98
N GLY A 133 -17.63 -6.49 -0.63
CA GLY A 133 -18.47 -5.79 0.33
C GLY A 133 -18.67 -4.33 -0.07
N LYS A 134 -18.96 -3.49 0.92
CA LYS A 134 -19.34 -2.09 0.69
C LYS A 134 -18.26 -1.28 -0.05
N SER A 135 -16.98 -1.59 0.17
CA SER A 135 -15.85 -0.91 -0.49
C SER A 135 -15.74 -1.25 -1.98
N GLN A 136 -16.36 -2.36 -2.43
CA GLN A 136 -16.37 -2.78 -3.82
C GLN A 136 -14.96 -2.89 -4.44
N THR A 137 -14.00 -3.37 -3.64
CA THR A 137 -12.58 -3.48 -3.99
C THR A 137 -12.26 -4.70 -4.86
N ILE A 138 -13.28 -5.42 -5.34
CA ILE A 138 -13.18 -6.35 -6.47
C ILE A 138 -12.96 -5.62 -7.80
N TYR A 139 -13.44 -4.38 -7.93
CA TYR A 139 -13.39 -3.63 -9.19
C TYR A 139 -12.04 -2.92 -9.38
N PRO A 140 -11.46 -2.91 -10.59
CA PRO A 140 -10.25 -2.15 -10.90
C PRO A 140 -10.49 -0.64 -10.82
N TRP A 141 -9.41 0.14 -10.69
CA TRP A 141 -9.51 1.62 -10.68
C TRP A 141 -10.13 2.21 -11.95
N ASP A 142 -10.24 1.49 -13.06
CA ASP A 142 -10.98 2.01 -14.23
C ASP A 142 -12.49 2.13 -13.96
N SER A 143 -13.02 1.50 -12.89
CA SER A 143 -14.43 1.55 -12.51
C SER A 143 -14.90 2.95 -12.10
N TRP A 144 -13.99 3.88 -11.83
CA TRP A 144 -14.32 5.29 -11.58
C TRP A 144 -14.89 5.98 -12.83
N ILE A 145 -14.55 5.49 -14.03
CA ILE A 145 -15.00 6.07 -15.32
C ILE A 145 -15.72 5.06 -16.21
N LYS A 146 -15.59 3.76 -15.92
CA LYS A 146 -16.20 2.67 -16.66
C LYS A 146 -17.27 1.98 -15.83
N THR A 147 -18.47 1.88 -16.39
CA THR A 147 -19.56 1.13 -15.76
C THR A 147 -19.35 -0.37 -15.92
N TYR A 148 -19.33 -1.09 -14.81
CA TYR A 148 -19.37 -2.55 -14.78
C TYR A 148 -20.83 -3.01 -14.56
N THR A 149 -21.30 -3.94 -15.39
CA THR A 149 -22.66 -4.53 -15.28
C THR A 149 -22.68 -5.86 -14.53
N GLY A 150 -21.50 -6.33 -14.09
CA GLY A 150 -21.30 -7.58 -13.37
C GLY A 150 -19.90 -7.61 -12.75
N GLU A 151 -19.51 -8.79 -12.27
CA GLU A 151 -18.17 -9.03 -11.73
C GLU A 151 -17.07 -8.80 -12.78
N PRO A 152 -15.92 -8.19 -12.42
CA PRO A 152 -14.83 -8.06 -13.37
C PRO A 152 -14.20 -9.43 -13.68
N PRO A 153 -13.60 -9.62 -14.87
CA PRO A 153 -12.98 -10.90 -15.24
C PRO A 153 -11.89 -11.38 -14.25
N VAL A 154 -11.22 -10.43 -13.61
CA VAL A 154 -10.23 -10.67 -12.55
C VAL A 154 -10.54 -9.71 -11.42
N TRP A 155 -10.67 -10.24 -10.19
CA TRP A 155 -10.84 -9.39 -9.01
C TRP A 155 -9.60 -8.58 -8.74
N PHE A 156 -9.81 -7.37 -8.27
CA PHE A 156 -8.73 -6.45 -8.05
C PHE A 156 -8.01 -6.74 -6.73
N HIS A 157 -8.67 -6.52 -5.60
CA HIS A 157 -8.04 -6.62 -4.28
C HIS A 157 -8.65 -7.69 -3.36
N ASP A 158 -9.99 -7.81 -3.32
CA ASP A 158 -10.66 -8.65 -2.32
C ASP A 158 -10.30 -10.15 -2.44
N ILE A 159 -10.53 -10.88 -1.35
CA ILE A 159 -10.10 -12.28 -1.15
C ILE A 159 -11.29 -13.21 -0.99
N PHE A 160 -12.36 -12.74 -0.35
CA PHE A 160 -13.56 -13.52 -0.05
C PHE A 160 -14.80 -12.98 -0.76
N ARG A 161 -15.70 -13.88 -1.15
CA ARG A 161 -17.07 -13.53 -1.52
C ARG A 161 -17.88 -13.15 -0.28
N LYS A 162 -19.06 -12.58 -0.53
CA LYS A 162 -20.04 -12.17 0.50
C LYS A 162 -20.40 -13.26 1.49
N ASP A 163 -20.42 -14.51 1.04
CA ASP A 163 -20.72 -15.69 1.85
C ASP A 163 -19.49 -16.27 2.59
N GLY A 164 -18.33 -15.62 2.47
CA GLY A 164 -17.07 -16.06 3.06
C GLY A 164 -16.31 -17.11 2.24
N THR A 165 -16.83 -17.53 1.08
CA THR A 165 -16.08 -18.45 0.20
C THR A 165 -14.88 -17.72 -0.43
N PRO A 166 -13.71 -18.37 -0.57
CA PRO A 166 -12.57 -17.76 -1.24
C PRO A 166 -12.84 -17.45 -2.71
N TYR A 167 -12.39 -16.29 -3.20
CA TYR A 167 -12.36 -15.97 -4.63
C TYR A 167 -11.50 -17.00 -5.38
N ARG A 168 -10.27 -17.21 -4.89
CA ARG A 168 -9.32 -18.24 -5.35
C ARG A 168 -8.85 -19.08 -4.16
N GLN A 169 -9.05 -20.38 -4.23
CA GLN A 169 -8.71 -21.28 -3.12
C GLN A 169 -7.19 -21.43 -2.96
N GLU A 170 -6.46 -21.32 -4.05
CA GLU A 170 -4.99 -21.41 -4.13
C GLU A 170 -4.32 -20.29 -3.32
N GLU A 171 -4.86 -19.07 -3.40
CA GLU A 171 -4.38 -17.91 -2.64
C GLU A 171 -4.50 -18.14 -1.12
N VAL A 172 -5.65 -18.66 -0.67
CA VAL A 172 -5.87 -19.00 0.74
C VAL A 172 -4.95 -20.13 1.19
N ASN A 173 -4.75 -21.15 0.34
CA ASN A 173 -3.84 -22.25 0.64
C ASN A 173 -2.39 -21.76 0.78
N LEU A 174 -1.94 -20.87 -0.11
CA LEU A 174 -0.63 -20.24 -0.02
C LEU A 174 -0.46 -19.46 1.28
N ILE A 175 -1.40 -18.58 1.63
CA ILE A 175 -1.35 -17.78 2.87
C ILE A 175 -1.25 -18.70 4.09
N ARG A 176 -2.06 -19.76 4.14
CA ARG A 176 -2.00 -20.77 5.22
C ARG A 176 -0.65 -21.49 5.25
N GLY A 177 -0.09 -21.85 4.10
CA GLY A 177 1.22 -22.49 4.00
C GLY A 177 2.35 -21.58 4.54
N LEU A 178 2.33 -20.30 4.18
CA LEU A 178 3.35 -19.34 4.59
C LEU A 178 3.29 -18.99 6.09
N THR A 179 2.10 -19.00 6.68
CA THR A 179 1.84 -18.62 8.08
C THR A 179 2.00 -19.79 9.06
N ARG A 180 1.79 -21.04 8.63
CA ARG A 180 1.97 -22.23 9.49
C ARG A 180 3.42 -22.54 9.84
N GLN A 181 4.39 -22.10 9.03
CA GLN A 181 5.81 -22.42 9.22
C GLN A 181 6.51 -21.57 10.30
N ASN A 182 5.82 -20.64 10.96
CA ASN A 182 6.40 -19.74 11.95
C ASN A 182 6.04 -20.09 13.40
N ASN A 183 5.66 -21.35 13.68
CA ASN A 183 5.50 -21.90 15.03
C ASN A 183 6.52 -23.02 15.26
#